data_AF-A0A255G5B5-F1
#
_entry.id   AF-A0A255G5B5-F1
#
_cell.length_a   1.000
_cell.length_b   1.000
_cell.length_c   1.000
_cell.angle_alpha   90.00
_cell.angle_beta   90.00
_cell.angle_gamma   90.00
#
_symmetry.space_group_name_H-M   'P 1'
#
loop_
_entity.id
_entity.type
_entity.pdbx_description
1 polymer ?
#
loop_
_entity_poly.entity_id
_entity_poly.type
_entity_poly.pdbx_seq_one_letter_code
_entity_poly.pdbx_strand_id
1 'polypeptide(L)' 'MAAPEIEFLKGVSKLHAFYAENVRMLAEAYGLPPETAARVLDNFGYHNVAREMLRPPQGDAPEDENLNRKN' A
#
# COMPACT_ATOMS: atom_id res chain seq x y z
N MET A 1 -0.31 18.33 -21.22
CA MET A 1 0.46 17.96 -20.02
C MET A 1 -0.46 18.09 -18.84
N ALA A 2 -0.52 17.11 -17.93
CA ALA A 2 -1.29 17.28 -16.69
C ALA A 2 -0.70 18.42 -15.86
N ALA A 3 -1.53 19.11 -15.07
CA ALA A 3 -1.05 20.16 -14.18
C ALA A 3 -0.01 19.57 -13.20
N PRO A 4 1.10 20.28 -12.89
CA PRO A 4 2.15 19.78 -11.99
C PRO A 4 1.63 19.23 -10.65
N GLU A 5 0.56 19.84 -10.14
CA GLU A 5 -0.13 19.44 -8.90
C GLU A 5 -0.73 18.02 -9.00
N ILE A 6 -1.24 17.63 -10.17
CA ILE A 6 -1.82 16.30 -10.40
C ILE A 6 -0.72 15.23 -10.41
N GLU A 7 0.42 15.51 -11.04
CA GLU A 7 1.57 14.59 -11.03
C GLU A 7 2.16 14.46 -9.63
N PHE A 8 2.20 15.56 -8.86
CA PHE A 8 2.58 15.52 -7.45
C PHE A 8 1.66 14.60 -6.63
N LEU A 9 0.33 14.74 -6.76
CA LEU A 9 -0.63 13.89 -6.06
C LEU A 9 -0.49 12.40 -6.44
N LYS A 10 -0.21 12.09 -7.71
CA LYS A 10 0.08 10.72 -8.14
C LYS A 10 1.35 10.17 -7.45
N GLY A 11 2.39 10.98 -7.35
CA GLY A 11 3.62 10.62 -6.63
C GLY A 11 3.36 10.33 -5.15
N VAL A 12 2.61 11.21 -4.48
CA VAL A 12 2.19 11.01 -3.08
C VAL A 12 1.40 9.72 -2.91
N SER A 13 0.46 9.43 -3.82
CA SER A 13 -0.33 8.20 -3.78
C SER A 13 0.53 6.94 -3.90
N LYS A 14 1.55 6.95 -4.77
CA LYS A 14 2.50 5.83 -4.92
C LYS A 14 3.34 5.63 -3.66
N LEU A 15 3.87 6.72 -3.09
CA LEU A 15 4.60 6.67 -1.82
C LEU A 15 3.72 6.09 -0.70
N HIS A 16 2.46 6.53 -0.61
CA HIS A 16 1.53 6.03 0.40
C HIS A 16 1.28 4.52 0.28
N ALA A 17 1.09 4.01 -0.94
CA ALA A 17 0.94 2.57 -1.17
C ALA A 17 2.19 1.79 -0.76
N PHE A 18 3.38 2.27 -1.11
CA PHE A 18 4.65 1.65 -0.71
C PHE A 18 4.82 1.63 0.80
N TYR A 19 4.58 2.74 1.50
CA TYR A 19 4.69 2.77 2.96
C TYR A 19 3.65 1.87 3.65
N ALA A 20 2.42 1.77 3.12
CA ALA A 20 1.41 0.86 3.65
C ALA A 20 1.88 -0.60 3.58
N GLU A 21 2.56 -1.01 2.51
CA GLU A 21 3.10 -2.37 2.39
C GLU A 21 4.22 -2.65 3.38
N ASN A 22 5.14 -1.70 3.58
CA ASN A 22 6.18 -1.81 4.61
C ASN A 22 5.56 -1.97 6.02
N VAL A 23 4.46 -1.26 6.30
CA VAL A 23 3.74 -1.38 7.57
C VAL A 23 3.04 -2.73 7.70
N ARG A 24 2.51 -3.31 6.61
CA ARG A 24 1.98 -4.69 6.61
C ARG A 24 3.06 -5.70 6.95
N MET A 25 4.21 -5.62 6.29
CA MET A 25 5.36 -6.48 6.59
C MET A 25 5.82 -6.35 8.05
N LEU A 26 5.81 -5.12 8.58
CA LEU A 26 6.13 -4.90 9.99
C LEU A 26 5.08 -5.53 10.92
N ALA A 27 3.80 -5.38 10.63
CA ALA A 27 2.73 -6.00 11.41
C ALA A 27 2.89 -7.53 11.43
N GLU A 28 3.19 -8.14 10.27
CA GLU A 28 3.46 -9.58 10.16
C GLU A 28 4.66 -10.01 11.00
N ALA A 29 5.78 -9.28 10.93
CA ALA A 29 6.97 -9.58 11.72
C ALA A 29 6.73 -9.55 13.24
N TYR A 30 5.73 -8.77 13.69
CA TYR A 30 5.32 -8.69 15.09
C TYR A 30 4.11 -9.58 15.43
N GLY A 31 3.64 -10.40 14.48
CA GLY A 31 2.49 -11.28 14.67
C GLY A 31 1.16 -10.54 14.88
N LEU A 32 1.06 -9.31 14.39
CA LEU A 32 -0.15 -8.50 14.48
C LEU A 32 -1.05 -8.73 13.26
N PRO A 33 -2.30 -9.19 13.44
CA PRO A 33 -3.23 -9.30 12.33
C PRO A 33 -3.62 -7.90 11.81
N PRO A 34 -3.99 -7.77 10.53
CA PRO A 34 -4.26 -6.48 9.89
C PRO A 34 -5.25 -5.59 10.66
N GLU A 35 -6.29 -6.15 11.25
CA GLU A 35 -7.30 -5.43 12.01
C GLU A 35 -6.75 -4.85 13.31
N THR A 36 -5.85 -5.59 13.97
CA THR A 36 -5.20 -5.12 15.20
C THR A 36 -4.20 -4.03 14.89
N ALA A 37 -3.37 -4.21 13.86
CA ALA A 37 -2.45 -3.20 13.39
C ALA A 37 -3.19 -1.91 12.96
N ALA A 38 -4.29 -2.05 12.21
CA ALA A 38 -5.15 -0.93 11.83
C ALA A 38 -5.66 -0.16 13.05
N ARG A 39 -6.20 -0.86 14.07
CA ARG A 39 -6.68 -0.22 15.29
C ARG A 39 -5.57 0.51 16.06
N VAL A 40 -4.39 -0.08 16.15
CA VAL A 40 -3.24 0.58 16.80
C VAL A 40 -2.88 1.85 16.03
N LEU A 41 -2.71 1.76 14.71
CA LEU A 41 -2.38 2.90 13.86
C LEU A 41 -3.41 4.03 13.99
N ASP A 42 -4.70 3.70 14.01
CA ASP A 42 -5.79 4.66 14.14
C ASP A 42 -5.76 5.41 15.47
N ASN A 43 -5.49 4.69 16.57
CA ASN A 43 -5.36 5.28 17.91
C ASN A 43 -4.19 6.27 18.04
N PHE A 44 -3.18 6.17 17.19
CA PHE A 44 -2.03 7.08 17.14
C PHE A 44 -2.12 8.13 16.02
N GLY A 45 -3.25 8.23 15.32
CA GLY A 45 -3.49 9.26 14.30
C GLY A 45 -3.03 8.89 12.88
N TYR A 46 -2.58 7.65 12.65
CA TYR A 46 -2.17 7.17 11.33
C TYR A 46 -3.36 6.67 10.49
N HIS A 47 -4.46 7.44 10.46
CA HIS A 47 -5.76 7.03 9.92
C HIS A 47 -5.70 6.51 8.47
N ASN A 48 -4.91 7.14 7.61
CA ASN A 48 -4.81 6.71 6.21
C ASN A 48 -4.13 5.35 6.08
N VAL A 49 -3.05 5.12 6.85
CA VAL A 49 -2.36 3.82 6.87
C VAL A 49 -3.24 2.76 7.52
N ALA A 50 -3.93 3.11 8.62
CA ALA A 50 -4.88 2.22 9.28
C ALA A 50 -5.97 1.72 8.32
N ARG A 51 -6.50 2.60 7.47
CA ARG A 51 -7.48 2.22 6.44
C ARG A 51 -6.87 1.33 5.36
N GLU A 52 -5.64 1.59 4.93
CA GLU A 52 -4.96 0.74 3.95
C GLU A 52 -4.65 -0.66 4.50
N MET A 53 -4.35 -0.80 5.80
CA MET A 53 -4.15 -2.11 6.43
C MET A 53 -5.34 -3.07 6.23
N LEU A 54 -6.55 -2.53 6.14
CA LEU A 54 -7.78 -3.32 5.95
C LEU A 54 -8.10 -3.62 4.48
N ARG A 55 -7.30 -3.10 3.54
CA ARG A 55 -7.44 -3.40 2.12
C ARG A 55 -6.50 -4.54 1.72
N PRO A 56 -6.88 -5.34 0.72
CA PRO A 56 -5.97 -6.31 0.12
C PRO A 56 -4.64 -5.64 -0.27
N PRO A 57 -3.51 -6.33 -0.13
CA PRO A 57 -2.23 -5.84 -0.62
C PRO A 57 -2.37 -5.46 -2.09
N GLN A 58 -2.02 -4.22 -2.42
CA GLN A 58 -1.91 -3.79 -3.80
C GLN A 58 -0.48 -4.09 -4.25
N GLY A 59 -0.18 -5.37 -4.41
CA GLY A 59 1.00 -5.78 -5.18
C GLY A 59 0.73 -5.45 -6.64
N ASP A 60 1.73 -4.93 -7.35
CA ASP A 60 1.71 -5.00 -8.80
C ASP A 60 1.45 -6.47 -9.19
N ALA A 61 0.50 -6.71 -10.10
CA ALA A 61 0.38 -8.03 -10.69
C ALA A 61 1.76 -8.43 -11.21
N PRO A 62 2.24 -9.67 -10.94
CA PRO A 62 3.56 -10.07 -11.39
C PRO A 62 3.67 -9.80 -12.90
N GLU A 63 4.69 -9.04 -13.30
CA GLU A 63 4.92 -8.63 -14.69
C GLU A 63 5.13 -9.83 -15.65
N ASP A 64 5.21 -11.06 -15.10
CA ASP A 64 5.51 -12.30 -15.80
C ASP A 64 4.40 -12.83 -16.72
N GLU A 65 3.17 -12.30 -16.68
CA GLU A 65 2.08 -12.81 -17.53
C GLU A 65 2.14 -12.31 -19.00
N ASN A 66 3.03 -11.37 -19.33
CA ASN A 66 3.17 -10.82 -20.69
C ASN A 66 4.25 -11.49 -21.56
N LEU A 67 5.01 -12.45 -21.03
CA LEU A 67 6.09 -13.13 -21.77
C LEU A 67 5.63 -14.37 -22.55
N ASN A 68 4.41 -14.87 -22.35
CA ASN A 68 3.95 -16.15 -22.95
C ASN A 68 2.92 -16.02 -24.08
N ARG A 69 2.73 -14.84 -24.68
CA ARG A 69 1.86 -14.64 -25.88
C ARG A 69 2.62 -14.40 -27.18
N LYS A 70 3.86 -14.89 -27.28
CA LYS A 70 4.63 -14.92 -28.52
C LYS A 70 5.18 -16.33 -28.75
N ASN A 71 4.29 -17.28 -29.06
CA ASN A 71 4.58 -18.53 -29.74
C ASN A 71 3.41 -18.87 -30.64
#